data_AF-V4HH94-F1
#
_entry.id   AF-V4HH94-F1
#
_cell.length_a   1.000
_cell.length_b   1.000
_cell.length_c   1.000
_cell.angle_alpha   90.00
_cell.angle_beta   90.00
_cell.angle_gamma   90.00
#
_symmetry.space_group_name_H-M   'P 1'
#
loop_
_entity.id
_entity.type
_entity.pdbx_description
1 polymer ?
#
loop_
_entity_poly.entity_id
_entity_poly.type
_entity_poly.pdbx_seq_one_letter_code
_entity_poly.pdbx_strand_id
1 'polypeptide(L)' 'MFGLETLSGSAEAAATVGVVFVEALALYVGYGAITGAVGSAVVRAVGGE' A
#
# COMPACT_ATOMS: atom_id res chain seq x y z
N MET A 1 6.36 -15.58 -1.76
CA MET A 1 6.15 -14.92 -3.06
C MET A 1 4.72 -15.24 -3.49
N PHE A 2 4.04 -14.40 -4.26
CA PHE A 2 2.62 -14.58 -4.63
C PHE A 2 2.38 -15.77 -5.58
N GLY A 3 3.23 -16.80 -5.58
CA GLY A 3 3.21 -17.91 -6.53
C GLY A 3 3.55 -17.50 -7.96
N LEU A 4 4.11 -16.30 -8.15
CA LEU A 4 4.44 -15.76 -9.48
C LEU A 4 5.62 -16.50 -10.11
N GLU A 5 6.44 -17.14 -9.30
CA GLU A 5 7.56 -18.00 -9.70
C GLU A 5 7.15 -19.21 -10.55
N THR A 6 5.86 -19.52 -10.65
CA THR A 6 5.36 -20.57 -11.57
C THR A 6 5.09 -20.05 -12.98
N LEU A 7 5.13 -18.72 -13.18
CA LEU A 7 5.03 -18.07 -14.49
C LEU A 7 6.42 -17.94 -15.10
N SER A 8 6.50 -17.75 -16.42
CA SER A 8 7.78 -17.58 -17.11
C SER A 8 7.75 -16.44 -18.13
N GLY A 9 8.89 -15.79 -18.32
CA GLY A 9 9.07 -14.79 -19.37
C GLY A 9 8.20 -13.56 -19.16
N SER A 10 7.57 -13.05 -20.23
CA SER A 10 6.80 -11.80 -20.17
C SER A 10 5.59 -11.86 -19.23
N ALA A 11 5.01 -13.05 -19.00
CA ALA A 11 3.88 -13.22 -18.10
C ALA A 11 4.27 -13.01 -16.62
N GLU A 12 5.43 -13.51 -16.22
CA GLU A 12 6.00 -13.31 -14.88
C GLU A 12 6.28 -11.82 -14.63
N ALA A 13 6.89 -11.14 -15.60
CA ALA A 13 7.18 -9.72 -15.52
C ALA A 13 5.89 -8.87 -15.38
N ALA A 14 4.89 -9.12 -16.24
CA ALA A 14 3.63 -8.39 -16.18
C ALA A 14 2.88 -8.63 -14.85
N ALA A 15 2.84 -9.87 -14.37
CA ALA A 15 2.21 -10.20 -13.10
C ALA A 15 2.92 -9.52 -11.93
N THR A 16 4.26 -9.53 -11.92
CA THR A 16 5.06 -8.87 -10.87
C THR A 16 4.80 -7.37 -10.84
N VAL A 17 4.85 -6.70 -12.00
CA VAL A 17 4.54 -5.26 -12.08
C VAL A 17 3.12 -4.97 -11.63
N GLY A 18 2.15 -5.79 -12.06
CA GLY A 18 0.75 -5.63 -11.69
C GLY A 18 0.51 -5.77 -10.19
N VAL A 19 1.12 -6.77 -9.54
CA VAL A 19 1.02 -6.97 -8.10
C VAL A 19 1.60 -5.77 -7.35
N VAL A 20 2.82 -5.35 -7.68
CA VAL A 20 3.46 -4.21 -7.02
C VAL A 20 2.67 -2.92 -7.22
N PHE A 21 2.07 -2.73 -8.40
CA PHE A 21 1.19 -1.59 -8.66
C PHE A 21 -0.05 -1.60 -7.75
N VAL A 22 -0.69 -2.76 -7.60
CA VAL A 22 -1.84 -2.90 -6.69
C VAL A 22 -1.42 -2.67 -5.23
N GLU A 23 -0.27 -3.19 -4.81
CA GLU A 23 0.28 -2.93 -3.47
C GLU A 23 0.54 -1.44 -3.25
N ALA A 24 1.10 -0.74 -4.24
CA ALA A 24 1.34 0.70 -4.16
C ALA A 24 0.03 1.49 -4.03
N LEU A 25 -1.01 1.12 -4.78
CA LEU A 25 -2.35 1.72 -4.64
C LEU A 25 -2.93 1.45 -3.25
N ALA A 26 -2.84 0.22 -2.77
CA ALA A 26 -3.32 -0.16 -1.45
C ALA A 26 -2.60 0.62 -0.34
N LEU A 27 -1.29 0.80 -0.44
CA LEU A 27 -0.50 1.60 0.50
C LEU A 27 -0.87 3.09 0.43
N TYR A 28 -1.02 3.65 -0.76
CA TYR A 28 -1.41 5.05 -0.93
C TYR A 28 -2.78 5.33 -0.30
N VAL A 29 -3.78 4.53 -0.66
CA VAL A 29 -5.14 4.68 -0.13
C VAL A 29 -5.18 4.37 1.36
N GLY A 30 -4.51 3.29 1.79
CA GLY A 30 -4.47 2.87 3.19
C GLY A 30 -3.82 3.92 4.09
N TYR A 31 -2.71 4.51 3.66
CA TYR A 31 -2.06 5.60 4.40
C TYR A 31 -2.95 6.83 4.48
N GLY A 32 -3.61 7.21 3.38
CA GLY A 32 -4.58 8.31 3.36
C GLY A 32 -5.75 8.06 4.32
N ALA A 33 -6.31 6.85 4.32
CA ALA A 33 -7.41 6.46 5.20
C ALA A 33 -7.01 6.49 6.69
N ILE A 34 -5.86 5.90 7.02
CA ILE A 34 -5.33 5.92 8.40
C ILE A 34 -5.10 7.36 8.82
N THR A 35 -4.37 8.16 8.02
CA THR A 35 -4.08 9.56 8.34
C THR A 35 -5.36 10.38 8.53
N GLY A 36 -6.39 10.16 7.70
CA GLY A 36 -7.69 10.81 7.87
C GLY A 36 -8.42 10.39 9.15
N ALA A 37 -8.31 9.13 9.56
CA ALA A 37 -8.99 8.61 10.74
C ALA A 37 -8.32 9.03 12.07
N VAL A 38 -6.99 8.99 12.14
CA VAL A 38 -6.24 9.30 13.37
C VAL A 38 -5.56 10.67 13.39
N GLY A 39 -5.60 11.44 12.30
CA GLY A 39 -4.90 12.72 12.20
C GLY A 39 -5.29 13.71 13.29
N SER A 40 -6.58 13.86 13.60
CA SER A 40 -7.04 14.74 14.68
C SER A 40 -6.61 14.26 16.07
N ALA A 41 -6.62 12.95 16.30
CA ALA A 41 -6.16 12.35 17.55
C ALA A 41 -4.65 12.55 17.75
N VAL A 42 -3.85 12.39 16.68
CA VAL A 42 -2.41 12.64 16.70
C VAL A 42 -2.12 14.12 16.94
N VAL A 43 -2.82 15.04 16.25
CA VAL A 43 -2.66 16.48 16.47
C VAL A 43 -3.01 16.86 17.91
N ARG A 44 -4.08 16.31 18.49
CA ARG A 44 -4.42 16.56 19.89
C ARG A 44 -3.38 15.99 20.86
N ALA A 45 -2.86 14.79 20.59
CA ALA A 45 -1.86 14.15 21.44
C ALA A 45 -0.49 14.85 21.40
N VAL A 46 -0.09 15.37 20.24
CA VAL A 46 1.21 16.04 20.04
C VAL A 46 1.14 17.53 20.32
N GLY A 47 0.05 18.20 19.92
CA GLY A 47 -0.14 19.64 20.10
C GLY A 47 -0.30 20.05 21.56
N GLY A 48 -0.73 19.12 22.41
CA GLY A 48 -1.10 19.42 23.79
C GLY A 48 -2.35 20.30 23.88
N GLU A 49 -3.03 20.23 25.01
CA GLU A 49 -3.70 21.41 25.54
C GLU A 49 -2.68 22.26 26.29
#